data_AF-A0A1Y3NAT0-F1
#
_entry.id   AF-A0A1Y3NAT0-F1
#
_cell.length_a   1.000
_cell.length_b   1.000
_cell.length_c   1.000
_cell.angle_alpha   90.00
_cell.angle_beta   90.00
_cell.angle_gamma   90.00
#
_symmetry.space_group_name_H-M   'P 1'
#
loop_
_entity.id
_entity.type
_entity.pdbx_description
1 polymer ?
#
loop_
_entity_poly.entity_id
_entity_poly.type
_entity_poly.pdbx_seq_one_letter_code
_entity_poly.pdbx_strand_id
1 'polypeptide(L)'
;RSFVLGIRSEDFAQQCCLIEQILLRRVHWTELLNVNNLSKTGSKNELSMMDEKVNGVDHSPSEMHITCLIERFNDMSQWVASEILRTSSIDLRAKLIGKFIRIAQKCYRMNNFCTLNQIIYGLQNSYVERLKRTWEKVNSNEKSVFKKLVEFTNPFSNFRLVREAMDKFTDNENSIGALPFAGIFLSDLVHLIELPTNEKETDLSNDYSLVNFQKFRQIAQLVRKFITFQSPNHMYDYEYIPSIFQKCQFLYILEEDVMKELCEEYE
;
A
#
# COMPACT_ATOMS: atom_id res chain seq x y z
N ARG A 1 23.79 9.38 7.56
CA ARG A 1 23.77 8.74 6.21
C ARG A 1 22.69 7.66 6.24
N SER A 2 21.71 7.71 5.32
CA SER A 2 20.62 6.72 5.26
C SER A 2 21.16 5.28 5.23
N PHE A 3 20.57 4.39 6.03
CA PHE A 3 20.96 2.97 6.04
C PHE A 3 20.61 2.28 4.71
N VAL A 4 19.60 2.79 4.00
CA VAL A 4 19.12 2.27 2.71
C VAL A 4 20.22 2.32 1.66
N LEU A 5 21.11 3.32 1.72
CA LEU A 5 22.26 3.42 0.82
C LEU A 5 23.34 2.36 1.09
N GLY A 6 23.38 1.78 2.28
CA GLY A 6 24.39 0.80 2.72
C GLY A 6 24.01 -0.66 2.47
N ILE A 7 22.76 -0.93 2.10
CA ILE A 7 22.23 -2.28 1.91
C ILE A 7 21.97 -2.55 0.43
N ARG A 8 21.94 -3.82 -0.01
CA ARG A 8 21.53 -4.16 -1.37
C ARG A 8 20.03 -3.90 -1.54
N SER A 9 19.62 -3.51 -2.75
CA SER A 9 18.21 -3.23 -3.02
C SER A 9 17.36 -4.50 -2.98
N GLU A 10 17.96 -5.62 -3.36
CA GLU A 10 17.34 -6.95 -3.28
C GLU A 10 17.00 -7.28 -1.82
N ASP A 11 17.99 -7.20 -0.93
CA ASP A 11 17.84 -7.60 0.47
C ASP A 11 16.77 -6.75 1.17
N PHE A 12 16.72 -5.43 0.92
CA PHE A 12 15.64 -4.58 1.45
C PHE A 12 14.26 -5.03 0.94
N ALA A 13 14.12 -5.25 -0.38
CA ALA A 13 12.86 -5.68 -0.97
C ALA A 13 12.42 -7.05 -0.42
N GLN A 14 13.35 -7.98 -0.22
CA GLN A 14 13.10 -9.29 0.38
C GLN A 14 12.64 -9.16 1.83
N GLN A 15 13.29 -8.34 2.66
CA GLN A 15 12.84 -8.12 4.04
C GLN A 15 11.45 -7.47 4.08
N CYS A 16 11.15 -6.53 3.19
CA CYS A 16 9.79 -6.00 3.05
C CYS A 16 8.79 -7.11 2.68
N CYS A 17 9.12 -8.02 1.75
CA CYS A 17 8.22 -9.14 1.43
C CYS A 17 7.90 -10.00 2.66
N LEU A 18 8.90 -10.28 3.51
CA LEU A 18 8.70 -11.03 4.76
C LEU A 18 7.74 -10.28 5.70
N ILE A 19 7.92 -8.97 5.89
CA ILE A 19 7.05 -8.14 6.73
C ILE A 19 5.62 -8.13 6.20
N GLU A 20 5.44 -7.79 4.92
CA GLU A 20 4.11 -7.70 4.32
C GLU A 20 3.39 -9.06 4.32
N GLN A 21 4.11 -10.17 4.13
CA GLN A 21 3.55 -11.51 4.23
C GLN A 21 3.06 -11.82 5.65
N ILE A 22 3.82 -11.44 6.69
CA ILE A 22 3.42 -11.65 8.08
C ILE A 22 2.14 -10.86 8.38
N LEU A 23 2.05 -9.60 7.96
CA LEU A 23 0.88 -8.77 8.19
C LEU A 23 -0.34 -9.28 7.42
N LEU A 24 -0.18 -9.59 6.14
CA LEU A 24 -1.27 -10.08 5.30
C LEU A 24 -1.89 -11.37 5.84
N ARG A 25 -1.06 -12.31 6.33
CA ARG A 25 -1.52 -13.60 6.89
C ARG A 25 -2.29 -13.47 8.20
N ARG A 26 -2.11 -12.37 8.94
CA ARG A 26 -2.81 -12.16 10.21
C ARG A 26 -4.25 -11.68 10.03
N VAL A 27 -4.57 -11.08 8.89
CA VAL A 27 -5.93 -10.59 8.61
C VAL A 27 -6.92 -11.74 8.54
N HIS A 28 -7.86 -11.78 9.47
CA HIS A 28 -8.95 -12.74 9.40
C HIS A 28 -10.06 -12.24 8.46
N TRP A 29 -10.70 -13.15 7.73
CA TRP A 29 -11.72 -12.78 6.74
C TRP A 29 -12.93 -12.05 7.33
N THR A 30 -13.25 -12.27 8.61
CA THR A 30 -14.33 -11.54 9.30
C THR A 30 -14.00 -10.07 9.49
N GLU A 31 -12.72 -9.70 9.57
CA GLU A 31 -12.30 -8.31 9.65
C GLU A 31 -12.66 -7.56 8.36
N LEU A 32 -12.56 -8.23 7.19
CA LEU A 32 -12.89 -7.67 5.88
C LEU A 32 -14.39 -7.33 5.73
N LEU A 33 -15.25 -7.91 6.56
CA LEU A 33 -16.68 -7.59 6.56
C LEU A 33 -17.04 -6.38 7.43
N ASN A 34 -16.12 -5.97 8.32
CA ASN A 34 -16.32 -4.89 9.28
C ASN A 34 -15.58 -3.60 8.88
N VAL A 35 -15.14 -3.49 7.62
CA VAL A 35 -14.36 -2.35 7.10
C VAL A 35 -15.12 -1.03 7.21
N ASN A 36 -16.46 -1.04 7.22
CA ASN A 36 -17.27 0.17 7.41
C ASN A 36 -17.13 0.81 8.81
N ASN A 37 -16.58 0.09 9.80
CA ASN A 37 -16.23 0.72 11.07
C ASN A 37 -14.98 1.59 10.95
N LEU A 38 -14.13 1.35 9.94
CA LEU A 38 -12.97 2.19 9.61
C LEU A 38 -13.38 3.49 8.92
N SER A 39 -14.49 3.49 8.17
CA SER A 39 -15.05 4.71 7.54
C SER A 39 -15.96 5.53 8.45
N LYS A 40 -16.31 5.04 9.65
CA LYS A 40 -17.08 5.79 10.66
C LYS A 40 -16.21 6.62 11.59
N THR A 41 -14.91 6.37 11.63
CA THR A 41 -13.91 7.08 12.42
C THR A 41 -13.20 8.21 11.66
N GLY A 42 -13.47 8.37 10.36
CA GLY A 42 -12.94 9.44 9.50
C GLY A 42 -13.95 9.78 8.40
N SER A 43 -14.06 11.06 8.07
CA SER A 43 -15.10 11.70 7.25
C SER A 43 -15.63 10.90 6.05
N LYS A 44 -16.94 11.00 5.79
CA LYS A 44 -17.62 10.51 4.58
C LYS A 44 -17.06 11.20 3.34
N ASN A 45 -15.99 10.66 2.79
CA ASN A 45 -15.60 10.68 1.38
C ASN A 45 -14.22 10.02 1.34
N GLU A 46 -14.17 8.86 0.68
CA GLU A 46 -12.95 8.08 0.43
C GLU A 46 -12.35 7.48 1.71
N LEU A 47 -12.24 6.14 1.74
CA LEU A 47 -11.36 5.45 2.69
C LEU A 47 -9.93 5.87 2.31
N SER A 48 -9.50 7.07 2.71
CA SER A 48 -8.27 7.67 2.23
C SER A 48 -7.09 6.85 2.77
N MET A 49 -6.37 6.15 1.88
CA MET A 49 -5.01 5.74 2.18
C MET A 49 -4.03 6.91 2.00
N MET A 50 -4.45 8.01 1.35
CA MET A 50 -3.85 9.34 1.46
C MET A 50 -4.90 10.40 1.05
N ASP A 51 -5.50 11.06 2.05
CA ASP A 51 -5.85 12.50 2.05
C ASP A 51 -6.38 12.91 3.45
N GLU A 52 -5.78 14.00 3.96
CA GLU A 52 -6.01 14.82 5.17
C GLU A 52 -6.03 14.20 6.60
N LYS A 53 -5.04 14.64 7.39
CA LYS A 53 -4.92 14.73 8.87
C LYS A 53 -6.13 14.25 9.68
N VAL A 54 -5.95 13.17 10.44
CA VAL A 54 -6.76 12.88 11.64
C VAL A 54 -5.94 13.23 12.88
N ASN A 55 -6.11 14.46 13.38
CA ASN A 55 -5.73 14.80 14.73
C ASN A 55 -6.74 14.22 15.73
N GLY A 56 -6.26 13.31 16.58
CA GLY A 56 -6.79 13.02 17.91
C GLY A 56 -8.19 12.41 18.01
N VAL A 57 -8.27 11.09 18.14
CA VAL A 57 -9.31 10.44 18.97
C VAL A 57 -8.69 9.23 19.68
N ASP A 58 -8.63 9.32 21.00
CA ASP A 58 -8.26 8.25 21.93
C ASP A 58 -9.47 7.31 22.13
N HIS A 59 -9.46 6.15 21.47
CA HIS A 59 -10.26 4.98 21.84
C HIS A 59 -9.57 3.71 21.33
N SER A 60 -9.04 2.91 22.26
CA SER A 60 -8.48 1.56 22.04
C SER A 60 -9.35 0.72 21.09
N PRO A 61 -8.95 0.49 19.83
CA PRO A 61 -9.57 -0.52 19.00
C PRO A 61 -9.00 -1.86 19.48
N SER A 62 -9.84 -2.87 19.68
CA SER A 62 -9.38 -4.25 19.56
C SER A 62 -8.56 -4.35 18.26
N GLU A 63 -7.24 -4.56 18.36
CA GLU A 63 -6.28 -4.45 17.24
C GLU A 63 -6.77 -5.26 16.03
N MET A 64 -7.35 -4.57 15.04
CA MET A 64 -7.70 -5.18 13.76
C MET A 64 -6.43 -5.24 12.92
N HIS A 65 -6.07 -6.43 12.44
CA HIS A 65 -4.91 -6.63 11.58
C HIS A 65 -5.02 -5.86 10.26
N ILE A 66 -6.25 -5.57 9.81
CA ILE A 66 -6.49 -4.66 8.68
C ILE A 66 -5.93 -3.26 8.98
N THR A 67 -6.13 -2.75 10.19
CA THR A 67 -5.58 -1.45 10.60
C THR A 67 -4.07 -1.47 10.54
N CYS A 68 -3.42 -2.55 10.99
CA CYS A 68 -1.96 -2.70 10.88
C CYS A 68 -1.46 -2.68 9.44
N LEU A 69 -2.21 -3.24 8.47
CA LEU A 69 -1.86 -3.13 7.04
C LEU A 69 -1.95 -1.69 6.53
N ILE A 70 -2.99 -0.97 6.95
CA ILE A 70 -3.21 0.45 6.59
C ILE A 70 -2.08 1.31 7.18
N GLU A 71 -1.84 1.20 8.47
CA GLU A 71 -0.77 1.91 9.19
C GLU A 71 0.58 1.61 8.56
N ARG A 72 0.90 0.33 8.30
CA ARG A 72 2.15 -0.05 7.63
C ARG A 72 2.32 0.62 6.28
N PHE A 73 1.26 0.69 5.48
CA PHE A 73 1.30 1.34 4.17
C PHE A 73 1.60 2.84 4.29
N ASN A 74 0.91 3.51 5.20
CA ASN A 74 1.08 4.94 5.45
C ASN A 74 2.48 5.23 5.99
N ASP A 75 2.92 4.46 6.98
CA ASP A 75 4.23 4.59 7.60
C ASP A 75 5.35 4.43 6.59
N MET A 76 5.28 3.41 5.75
CA MET A 76 6.30 3.17 4.73
C MET A 76 6.34 4.29 3.70
N SER A 77 5.17 4.79 3.26
CA SER A 77 5.08 5.88 2.28
C SER A 77 5.64 7.19 2.85
N GLN A 78 5.25 7.54 4.08
CA GLN A 78 5.76 8.75 4.75
C GLN A 78 7.23 8.64 5.14
N TRP A 79 7.68 7.45 5.54
CA TRP A 79 9.09 7.21 5.86
C TRP A 79 10.00 7.38 4.64
N VAL A 80 9.59 6.93 3.45
CA VAL A 80 10.38 7.15 2.21
C VAL A 80 10.63 8.63 2.00
N ALA A 81 9.60 9.46 2.13
CA ALA A 81 9.72 10.91 2.01
C ALA A 81 10.60 11.50 3.14
N SER A 82 10.36 11.07 4.38
CA SER A 82 11.12 11.48 5.56
C SER A 82 12.61 11.19 5.43
N GLU A 83 12.97 9.99 4.97
CA GLU A 83 14.37 9.56 4.83
C GLU A 83 15.09 10.33 3.70
N ILE A 84 14.36 10.71 2.64
CA ILE A 84 14.87 11.59 1.57
C ILE A 84 15.13 12.99 2.12
N LEU A 85 14.17 13.60 2.83
CA LEU A 85 14.31 14.93 3.41
C LEU A 85 15.40 14.98 4.50
N ARG A 86 15.53 13.94 5.34
CA ARG A 86 16.63 13.86 6.31
C ARG A 86 18.03 13.77 5.68
N THR A 87 18.12 13.56 4.37
CA THR A 87 19.40 13.48 3.66
C THR A 87 19.82 14.87 3.15
N SER A 88 20.60 15.59 3.94
CA SER A 88 20.97 16.99 3.67
C SER A 88 21.80 17.17 2.38
N SER A 89 22.74 16.26 2.11
CA SER A 89 23.57 16.34 0.89
C SER A 89 22.74 15.99 -0.35
N ILE A 90 22.65 16.93 -1.30
CA ILE A 90 21.92 16.76 -2.56
C ILE A 90 22.37 15.54 -3.36
N ASP A 91 23.67 15.24 -3.39
CA ASP A 91 24.22 14.08 -4.10
C ASP A 91 23.85 12.76 -3.43
N LEU A 92 23.81 12.73 -2.09
CA LEU A 92 23.33 11.56 -1.35
C LEU A 92 21.82 11.40 -1.48
N ARG A 93 21.07 12.51 -1.48
CA ARG A 93 19.61 12.52 -1.63
C ARG A 93 19.19 12.02 -3.01
N ALA A 94 19.84 12.47 -4.07
CA ALA A 94 19.62 11.95 -5.43
C ALA A 94 19.96 10.45 -5.53
N LYS A 95 21.07 10.01 -4.92
CA LYS A 95 21.41 8.57 -4.84
C LYS A 95 20.36 7.76 -4.09
N LEU A 96 19.76 8.33 -3.05
CA LEU A 96 18.72 7.69 -2.24
C LEU A 96 17.40 7.58 -3.01
N ILE A 97 16.98 8.61 -3.74
CA ILE A 97 15.84 8.53 -4.67
C ILE A 97 16.06 7.40 -5.69
N GLY A 98 17.22 7.38 -6.36
CA GLY A 98 17.58 6.31 -7.29
C GLY A 98 17.60 4.92 -6.63
N LYS A 99 18.02 4.85 -5.36
CA LYS A 99 18.01 3.61 -4.58
C LYS A 99 16.59 3.11 -4.31
N PHE A 100 15.66 3.98 -3.95
CA PHE A 100 14.25 3.63 -3.77
C PHE A 100 13.60 3.19 -5.08
N ILE A 101 13.88 3.84 -6.21
CA ILE A 101 13.41 3.40 -7.53
C ILE A 101 13.89 1.98 -7.85
N ARG A 102 15.16 1.67 -7.55
CA ARG A 102 15.71 0.31 -7.73
C ARG A 102 15.02 -0.70 -6.81
N ILE A 103 14.71 -0.34 -5.56
CA ILE A 103 13.97 -1.20 -4.62
C ILE A 103 12.54 -1.43 -5.13
N ALA A 104 11.84 -0.39 -5.55
CA ALA A 104 10.50 -0.49 -6.15
C ALA A 104 10.50 -1.42 -7.37
N GLN A 105 11.50 -1.31 -8.25
CA GLN A 105 11.65 -2.22 -9.38
C GLN A 105 11.87 -3.69 -8.95
N LYS A 106 12.58 -3.94 -7.83
CA LYS A 106 12.70 -5.28 -7.26
C LYS A 106 11.37 -5.78 -6.71
N CYS A 107 10.63 -4.93 -5.99
CA CYS A 107 9.29 -5.26 -5.49
C CYS A 107 8.34 -5.65 -6.64
N TYR A 108 8.36 -4.89 -7.75
CA TYR A 108 7.62 -5.24 -8.96
C TYR A 108 7.96 -6.64 -9.49
N ARG A 109 9.25 -6.99 -9.59
CA ARG A 109 9.70 -8.31 -10.07
C ARG A 109 9.38 -9.46 -9.11
N MET A 110 9.26 -9.15 -7.82
CA MET A 110 8.89 -10.10 -6.77
C MET A 110 7.37 -10.21 -6.59
N ASN A 111 6.57 -9.54 -7.43
CA ASN A 111 5.12 -9.43 -7.25
C ASN A 111 4.72 -8.85 -5.88
N ASN A 112 5.61 -8.07 -5.24
CA ASN A 112 5.28 -7.32 -4.04
C ASN A 112 4.68 -5.98 -4.44
N PHE A 113 3.40 -6.01 -4.78
CA PHE A 113 2.66 -4.82 -5.19
C PHE A 113 2.36 -3.89 -4.01
N CYS A 114 2.28 -4.42 -2.78
CA CYS A 114 2.15 -3.60 -1.57
C CYS A 114 3.34 -2.62 -1.43
N THR A 115 4.56 -3.12 -1.27
CA THR A 115 5.75 -2.29 -1.07
C THR A 115 6.12 -1.47 -2.31
N LEU A 116 5.85 -2.00 -3.51
CA LEU A 116 5.96 -1.20 -4.73
C LEU A 116 5.13 0.08 -4.62
N ASN A 117 3.83 -0.04 -4.32
CA ASN A 117 2.97 1.14 -4.18
C ASN A 117 3.47 2.04 -3.05
N GLN A 118 3.75 1.51 -1.85
CA GLN A 118 4.26 2.30 -0.71
C GLN A 118 5.45 3.20 -1.12
N ILE A 119 6.43 2.64 -1.84
CA ILE A 119 7.61 3.41 -2.29
C ILE A 119 7.25 4.44 -3.35
N ILE A 120 6.39 4.09 -4.33
CA ILE A 120 5.97 5.02 -5.37
C ILE A 120 5.20 6.20 -4.77
N TYR A 121 4.26 5.95 -3.85
CA TYR A 121 3.56 7.00 -3.11
C TYR A 121 4.51 7.88 -2.31
N GLY A 122 5.51 7.30 -1.63
CA GLY A 122 6.53 8.08 -0.93
C GLY A 122 7.39 8.95 -1.84
N LEU A 123 7.68 8.50 -3.06
CA LEU A 123 8.42 9.28 -4.07
C LEU A 123 7.57 10.36 -4.75
N GLN A 124 6.27 10.13 -4.87
CA GLN A 124 5.28 11.10 -5.37
C GLN A 124 4.74 12.02 -4.27
N ASN A 125 5.19 11.87 -3.02
CA ASN A 125 4.86 12.79 -1.94
C ASN A 125 5.24 14.21 -2.36
N SER A 126 4.34 15.17 -2.13
CA SER A 126 4.49 16.54 -2.60
C SER A 126 5.76 17.24 -2.10
N TYR A 127 6.28 16.86 -0.93
CA TYR A 127 7.55 17.36 -0.38
C TYR A 127 8.78 16.80 -1.12
N VAL A 128 8.67 15.63 -1.76
CA VAL A 128 9.75 15.00 -2.53
C VAL A 128 9.67 15.40 -3.99
N GLU A 129 8.48 15.39 -4.59
CA GLU A 129 8.26 15.67 -6.01
C GLU A 129 8.77 17.08 -6.40
N ARG A 130 8.60 18.06 -5.51
CA ARG A 130 9.00 19.45 -5.73
C ARG A 130 10.50 19.72 -5.66
N LEU A 131 11.32 18.77 -5.21
CA LEU A 131 12.78 18.92 -5.08
C LEU A 131 13.51 18.90 -6.44
N LYS A 132 13.20 19.85 -7.33
CA LYS A 132 13.64 19.87 -8.75
C LYS A 132 15.15 19.70 -8.91
N ARG A 133 15.95 20.46 -8.15
CA ARG A 133 17.42 20.37 -8.16
C ARG A 133 17.94 18.98 -7.78
N THR A 134 17.26 18.31 -6.86
CA THR A 134 17.61 16.94 -6.46
C THR A 134 17.26 15.96 -7.57
N TRP A 135 16.05 16.07 -8.13
CA TRP A 135 15.61 15.23 -9.24
C TRP A 135 16.50 15.39 -10.47
N GLU A 136 17.00 16.58 -10.79
CA GLU A 136 17.96 16.81 -11.87
C GLU A 136 19.20 15.91 -11.76
N LYS A 137 19.70 15.67 -10.54
CA LYS A 137 20.85 14.79 -10.27
C LYS A 137 20.53 13.29 -10.30
N VAL A 138 19.27 12.88 -10.31
CA VAL A 138 18.88 11.46 -10.42
C VAL A 138 19.16 10.96 -11.84
N ASN A 139 19.67 9.73 -11.95
CA ASN A 139 20.05 9.14 -13.23
C ASN A 139 18.85 9.04 -14.19
N SER A 140 19.04 9.34 -15.47
CA SER A 140 17.98 9.31 -16.49
C SER A 140 17.32 7.93 -16.65
N ASN A 141 18.10 6.85 -16.53
CA ASN A 141 17.57 5.49 -16.57
C ASN A 141 16.65 5.21 -15.36
N GLU A 142 17.00 5.71 -14.18
CA GLU A 142 16.17 5.58 -12.98
C GLU A 142 14.88 6.38 -13.12
N LYS A 143 14.93 7.61 -13.66
CA LYS A 143 13.72 8.39 -13.97
C LYS A 143 12.81 7.67 -14.96
N SER A 144 13.38 7.03 -15.98
CA SER A 144 12.60 6.24 -16.95
C SER A 144 11.91 5.04 -16.29
N VAL A 145 12.61 4.32 -15.41
CA VAL A 145 12.03 3.23 -14.62
C VAL A 145 10.93 3.76 -13.70
N PHE A 146 11.17 4.87 -13.00
CA PHE A 146 10.18 5.49 -12.13
C PHE A 146 8.89 5.83 -12.87
N LYS A 147 8.97 6.46 -14.05
CA LYS A 147 7.79 6.78 -14.87
C LYS A 147 6.96 5.54 -15.20
N LYS A 148 7.62 4.42 -15.57
CA LYS A 148 6.93 3.15 -15.86
C LYS A 148 6.27 2.55 -14.62
N LEU A 149 6.91 2.67 -13.45
CA LEU A 149 6.34 2.18 -12.20
C LEU A 149 5.14 3.03 -11.77
N VAL A 150 5.21 4.36 -11.90
CA VAL A 150 4.09 5.28 -11.65
C VAL A 150 2.90 4.96 -12.57
N GLU A 151 3.15 4.70 -13.85
CA GLU A 151 2.10 4.29 -14.79
C GLU A 151 1.46 2.96 -14.36
N PHE A 152 2.28 2.00 -13.94
CA PHE A 152 1.81 0.71 -13.46
C PHE A 152 0.95 0.82 -12.19
N THR A 153 1.32 1.70 -11.24
CA THR A 153 0.63 1.90 -9.96
C THR A 153 -0.47 2.98 -10.02
N ASN A 154 -0.92 3.37 -11.21
CA ASN A 154 -1.78 4.52 -11.39
C ASN A 154 -3.22 4.27 -10.84
N PRO A 155 -3.74 5.14 -9.93
CA PRO A 155 -5.08 5.00 -9.37
C PRO A 155 -6.21 5.42 -10.34
N PHE A 156 -5.98 6.27 -11.35
CA PHE A 156 -7.04 6.90 -12.17
C PHE A 156 -7.91 5.92 -12.97
N SER A 157 -7.45 4.68 -13.19
CA SER A 157 -8.27 3.60 -13.77
C SER A 157 -8.53 2.49 -12.76
N ASN A 158 -8.77 2.86 -11.50
CA ASN A 158 -8.95 1.95 -10.38
C ASN A 158 -7.81 0.90 -10.31
N PHE A 159 -6.56 1.34 -10.43
CA PHE A 159 -5.38 0.46 -10.41
C PHE A 159 -5.42 -0.69 -11.43
N ARG A 160 -6.02 -0.47 -12.61
CA ARG A 160 -6.22 -1.51 -13.65
C ARG A 160 -5.00 -2.41 -13.88
N LEU A 161 -3.80 -1.85 -14.06
CA LEU A 161 -2.59 -2.63 -14.34
C LEU A 161 -2.15 -3.48 -13.15
N VAL A 162 -2.27 -2.97 -11.92
CA VAL A 162 -2.02 -3.74 -10.70
C VAL A 162 -3.03 -4.87 -10.56
N ARG A 163 -4.31 -4.60 -10.82
CA ARG A 163 -5.39 -5.60 -10.79
C ARG A 163 -5.14 -6.71 -11.82
N GLU A 164 -4.88 -6.36 -13.08
CA GLU A 164 -4.54 -7.33 -14.14
C GLU A 164 -3.31 -8.17 -13.77
N ALA A 165 -2.32 -7.58 -13.09
CA ALA A 165 -1.16 -8.33 -12.61
C ALA A 165 -1.53 -9.29 -11.48
N MET A 166 -2.32 -8.87 -10.50
CA MET A 166 -2.80 -9.71 -9.39
C MET A 166 -3.68 -10.86 -9.87
N ASP A 167 -4.54 -10.64 -10.86
CA ASP A 167 -5.48 -11.65 -11.39
C ASP A 167 -4.76 -12.84 -12.03
N LYS A 168 -3.63 -12.59 -12.70
CA LYS A 168 -2.78 -13.66 -13.27
C LYS A 168 -2.29 -14.67 -12.23
N PHE A 169 -2.23 -14.28 -10.96
CA PHE A 169 -1.74 -15.13 -9.88
C PHE A 169 -2.87 -15.86 -9.12
N THR A 170 -4.11 -15.40 -9.23
CA THR A 170 -5.27 -16.08 -8.62
C THR A 170 -5.83 -17.21 -9.46
N ASP A 171 -5.54 -17.21 -10.77
CA ASP A 171 -6.15 -18.13 -11.74
C ASP A 171 -5.35 -19.43 -11.97
N ASN A 172 -4.14 -19.55 -11.42
CA ASN A 172 -3.23 -20.68 -11.71
C ASN A 172 -2.62 -21.22 -10.41
N GLU A 173 -2.95 -22.48 -10.06
CA GLU A 173 -2.53 -23.13 -8.80
C GLU A 173 -1.00 -23.23 -8.64
N ASN A 174 -0.24 -23.14 -9.74
CA ASN A 174 1.22 -23.16 -9.78
C ASN A 174 1.87 -21.78 -9.87
N SER A 175 1.12 -20.69 -9.72
CA SER A 175 1.67 -19.33 -9.84
C SER A 175 2.54 -18.96 -8.64
N ILE A 176 3.64 -18.24 -8.91
CA ILE A 176 4.43 -17.55 -7.88
C ILE A 176 3.55 -16.41 -7.37
N GLY A 177 2.90 -16.57 -6.22
CA GLY A 177 1.87 -15.62 -5.77
C GLY A 177 2.36 -14.17 -5.64
N ALA A 178 1.44 -13.26 -5.31
CA ALA A 178 1.73 -11.84 -5.11
C ALA A 178 1.43 -11.35 -3.68
N LEU A 179 2.11 -10.29 -3.23
CA LEU A 179 1.66 -9.48 -2.09
C LEU A 179 0.77 -8.35 -2.62
N PRO A 180 -0.55 -8.44 -2.43
CA PRO A 180 -1.49 -7.49 -2.98
C PRO A 180 -1.35 -6.13 -2.30
N PHE A 181 -1.62 -5.06 -3.04
CA PHE A 181 -1.94 -3.78 -2.43
C PHE A 181 -3.36 -3.86 -1.86
N ALA A 182 -3.47 -4.07 -0.54
CA ALA A 182 -4.75 -4.33 0.14
C ALA A 182 -5.78 -3.21 -0.02
N GLY A 183 -5.35 -1.95 -0.20
CA GLY A 183 -6.25 -0.80 -0.39
C GLY A 183 -7.26 -0.97 -1.53
N ILE A 184 -6.87 -1.68 -2.59
CA ILE A 184 -7.74 -2.04 -3.73
C ILE A 184 -8.94 -2.89 -3.26
N PHE A 185 -8.68 -3.91 -2.45
CA PHE A 185 -9.72 -4.81 -1.94
C PHE A 185 -10.60 -4.10 -0.91
N LEU A 186 -10.00 -3.31 -0.04
CA LEU A 186 -10.74 -2.58 1.01
C LEU A 186 -11.68 -1.54 0.39
N SER A 187 -11.24 -0.80 -0.63
CA SER A 187 -12.07 0.16 -1.36
C SER A 187 -13.28 -0.51 -2.01
N ASP A 188 -13.05 -1.62 -2.71
CA ASP A 188 -14.14 -2.39 -3.34
C ASP A 188 -15.11 -2.97 -2.29
N LEU A 189 -14.60 -3.46 -1.15
CA LEU A 189 -15.42 -3.98 -0.05
C LEU A 189 -16.32 -2.88 0.55
N VAL A 190 -15.77 -1.70 0.85
CA VAL A 190 -16.57 -0.57 1.36
C VAL A 190 -17.72 -0.26 0.42
N HIS A 191 -17.43 -0.12 -0.87
CA HIS A 191 -18.45 0.16 -1.88
C HIS A 191 -19.56 -0.91 -1.91
N LEU A 192 -19.18 -2.19 -1.89
CA LEU A 192 -20.14 -3.29 -1.89
C LEU A 192 -20.97 -3.38 -0.60
N ILE A 193 -20.37 -3.12 0.57
CA ILE A 193 -21.07 -3.21 1.85
C ILE A 193 -22.12 -2.09 1.98
N GLU A 194 -21.86 -0.91 1.40
CA GLU A 194 -22.78 0.23 1.37
C GLU A 194 -24.03 0.01 0.50
N LEU A 195 -24.03 -0.96 -0.41
CA LEU A 195 -25.22 -1.32 -1.19
C LEU A 195 -26.37 -1.77 -0.28
N PRO A 196 -27.65 -1.57 -0.67
CA PRO A 196 -28.78 -2.04 0.12
C PRO A 196 -28.73 -3.55 0.39
N THR A 197 -28.90 -3.94 1.66
CA THR A 197 -28.99 -5.36 2.05
C THR A 197 -30.26 -6.01 1.51
N ASN A 198 -31.30 -5.20 1.29
CA ASN A 198 -32.54 -5.65 0.72
C ASN A 198 -32.93 -4.80 -0.50
N GLU A 199 -33.56 -5.44 -1.47
CA GLU A 199 -34.13 -4.81 -2.65
C GLU A 199 -35.66 -4.85 -2.55
N LYS A 200 -36.30 -3.78 -3.01
CA LYS A 200 -37.77 -3.75 -3.15
C LYS A 200 -38.13 -4.23 -4.53
N GLU A 201 -38.98 -5.25 -4.61
CA GLU A 201 -39.50 -5.72 -5.88
C GLU A 201 -40.88 -5.10 -6.11
N THR A 202 -41.01 -4.28 -7.15
CA THR A 202 -42.22 -3.49 -7.43
C THR A 202 -43.23 -4.20 -8.33
N ASP A 203 -42.94 -5.41 -8.80
CA ASP A 203 -43.70 -6.07 -9.87
C ASP A 203 -44.95 -6.83 -9.40
N LEU A 204 -45.16 -6.96 -8.09
CA LEU A 204 -46.34 -7.60 -7.52
C LEU A 204 -46.91 -6.69 -6.43
N SER A 205 -48.23 -6.63 -6.34
CA SER A 205 -49.04 -5.74 -5.51
C SER A 205 -48.79 -5.77 -3.98
N ASN A 206 -47.72 -6.43 -3.54
CA ASN A 206 -47.26 -6.48 -2.16
C ASN A 206 -45.81 -5.96 -2.08
N ASP A 207 -45.58 -4.97 -1.21
CA ASP A 207 -44.27 -4.40 -0.91
C ASP A 207 -43.46 -5.40 -0.06
N TYR A 208 -42.85 -6.41 -0.70
CA TYR A 208 -41.95 -7.35 -0.04
C TYR A 208 -40.49 -6.92 -0.20
N SER A 209 -39.70 -7.13 0.85
CA SER A 209 -38.28 -6.80 0.89
C SER A 209 -37.45 -8.06 0.71
N LEU A 210 -36.81 -8.22 -0.44
CA LEU A 210 -35.96 -9.38 -0.75
C LEU A 210 -34.51 -9.12 -0.36
N VAL A 211 -33.78 -10.16 0.03
CA VAL A 211 -32.35 -10.05 0.33
C VAL A 211 -31.55 -9.87 -0.96
N ASN A 212 -30.65 -8.90 -0.99
CA ASN A 212 -29.74 -8.65 -2.11
C ASN A 212 -28.64 -9.73 -2.19
N PHE A 213 -28.98 -10.90 -2.74
CA PHE A 213 -28.02 -12.00 -2.90
C PHE A 213 -26.83 -11.64 -3.81
N GLN A 214 -27.01 -10.72 -4.76
CA GLN A 214 -25.94 -10.27 -5.64
C GLN A 214 -24.84 -9.55 -4.87
N LYS A 215 -25.21 -8.61 -3.98
CA LYS A 215 -24.31 -7.94 -3.04
C LYS A 215 -23.48 -8.95 -2.25
N PHE A 216 -24.14 -9.90 -1.58
CA PHE A 216 -23.44 -10.88 -0.74
C PHE A 216 -22.53 -11.81 -1.55
N ARG A 217 -22.95 -12.19 -2.76
CA ARG A 217 -22.12 -12.99 -3.67
C ARG A 217 -20.85 -12.24 -4.07
N GLN A 218 -20.95 -10.97 -4.42
CA GLN A 218 -19.79 -10.14 -4.79
C GLN A 218 -18.84 -9.94 -3.62
N ILE A 219 -19.36 -9.66 -2.42
CA ILE A 219 -18.55 -9.56 -1.19
C ILE A 219 -17.80 -10.89 -0.94
N ALA A 220 -18.50 -12.02 -1.00
CA ALA A 220 -17.89 -13.34 -0.79
C ALA A 220 -16.80 -13.66 -1.83
N GLN A 221 -17.00 -13.29 -3.09
CA GLN A 221 -15.99 -13.46 -4.14
C GLN A 221 -14.73 -12.64 -3.85
N LEU A 222 -14.89 -11.38 -3.43
CA LEU A 222 -13.77 -10.50 -3.12
C LEU A 222 -12.99 -10.96 -1.88
N VAL A 223 -13.70 -11.38 -0.83
CA VAL A 223 -13.09 -11.97 0.38
C VAL A 223 -12.31 -13.24 0.03
N ARG A 224 -12.91 -14.15 -0.76
CA ARG A 224 -12.20 -15.37 -1.21
C ARG A 224 -10.94 -15.04 -1.98
N LYS A 225 -11.00 -14.07 -2.90
CA LYS A 225 -9.85 -13.62 -3.68
C LYS A 225 -8.74 -13.06 -2.77
N PHE A 226 -9.09 -12.28 -1.75
CA PHE A 226 -8.12 -11.81 -0.76
C PHE A 226 -7.44 -12.97 0.00
N ILE A 227 -8.21 -13.96 0.44
CA ILE A 227 -7.71 -15.15 1.13
C ILE A 227 -6.79 -16.00 0.24
N THR A 228 -7.02 -16.02 -1.07
CA THR A 228 -6.10 -16.69 -2.02
C THR A 228 -4.68 -16.12 -1.91
N PHE A 229 -4.53 -14.81 -1.70
CA PHE A 229 -3.20 -14.19 -1.48
C PHE A 229 -2.58 -14.52 -0.12
N GLN A 230 -3.34 -15.08 0.83
CA GLN A 230 -2.84 -15.52 2.14
C GLN A 230 -2.32 -16.97 2.11
N SER A 231 -2.69 -17.75 1.10
CA SER A 231 -2.45 -19.18 1.04
C SER A 231 -0.95 -19.53 0.93
N PRO A 232 -0.49 -20.63 1.55
CA PRO A 232 0.93 -20.91 1.71
C PRO A 232 1.53 -21.63 0.49
N ASN A 233 1.88 -20.89 -0.55
CA ASN A 233 2.70 -21.41 -1.65
C ASN A 233 4.14 -20.89 -1.59
N HIS A 234 4.95 -21.24 -0.58
CA HIS A 234 6.41 -20.93 -0.50
C HIS A 234 6.83 -19.51 -1.00
N MET A 235 5.95 -18.51 -0.87
CA MET A 235 5.93 -17.36 -1.79
C MET A 235 7.14 -16.43 -1.68
N TYR A 236 7.72 -16.40 -0.47
CA TYR A 236 8.79 -15.49 -0.07
C TYR A 236 9.68 -16.16 0.97
N ASP A 237 10.21 -17.35 0.67
CA ASP A 237 11.22 -18.00 1.51
C ASP A 237 12.60 -17.33 1.33
N TYR A 238 12.64 -16.04 1.66
CA TYR A 238 13.87 -15.26 1.64
C TYR A 238 14.60 -15.39 2.98
N GLU A 239 15.92 -15.27 2.91
CA GLU A 239 16.75 -15.23 4.11
C GLU A 239 16.33 -14.07 5.02
N TYR A 240 15.99 -14.41 6.27
CA TYR A 240 15.72 -13.43 7.31
C TYR A 240 17.04 -12.79 7.76
N ILE A 241 17.17 -11.48 7.56
CA ILE A 241 18.35 -10.71 7.95
C ILE A 241 17.95 -9.78 9.09
N PRO A 242 18.16 -10.13 10.38
CA PRO A 242 17.60 -9.41 11.52
C PRO A 242 17.90 -7.90 11.52
N SER A 243 19.14 -7.54 11.17
CA SER A 243 19.61 -6.15 11.18
C SER A 243 18.97 -5.26 10.12
N ILE A 244 18.54 -5.84 9.00
CA ILE A 244 17.82 -5.13 7.94
C ILE A 244 16.33 -5.17 8.25
N PHE A 245 15.80 -6.33 8.62
CA PHE A 245 14.38 -6.52 8.95
C PHE A 245 13.91 -5.54 10.01
N GLN A 246 14.63 -5.41 11.13
CA GLN A 246 14.29 -4.46 12.20
C GLN A 246 14.24 -3.02 11.69
N LYS A 247 15.18 -2.62 10.82
CA LYS A 247 15.20 -1.27 10.24
C LYS A 247 14.09 -1.04 9.21
N CYS A 248 13.64 -2.10 8.53
CA CYS A 248 12.48 -2.05 7.64
C CYS A 248 11.16 -2.05 8.43
N GLN A 249 11.14 -2.62 9.63
CA GLN A 249 9.97 -2.68 10.50
C GLN A 249 9.76 -1.38 11.27
N PHE A 250 10.81 -0.87 11.93
CA PHE A 250 10.74 0.33 12.77
C PHE A 250 11.19 1.55 11.96
N LEU A 251 10.23 2.20 11.32
CA LEU A 251 10.44 3.34 10.45
C LEU A 251 10.34 4.65 11.25
N TYR A 252 11.33 5.53 11.07
CA TYR A 252 11.32 6.85 11.70
C TYR A 252 10.73 7.89 10.74
N ILE A 253 9.51 8.33 11.03
CA ILE A 253 8.76 9.30 10.21
C ILE A 253 8.98 10.69 10.80
N LEU A 254 9.19 11.69 9.94
CA LEU A 254 9.25 13.08 10.36
C LEU A 254 7.85 13.63 10.58
N GLU A 255 7.73 14.53 11.56
CA GLU A 255 6.55 15.38 11.68
C GLU A 255 6.40 16.28 10.46
N GLU A 256 5.15 16.59 10.10
CA GLU A 256 4.83 17.33 8.87
C GLU A 256 5.47 18.72 8.83
N ASP A 257 5.49 19.44 9.95
CA ASP A 257 6.12 20.75 10.06
C ASP A 257 7.63 20.67 9.74
N VAL A 258 8.29 19.61 10.21
CA VAL A 258 9.72 19.36 9.93
C VAL A 258 9.93 18.98 8.47
N MET A 259 9.04 18.19 7.88
CA MET A 259 9.10 17.87 6.44
C MET A 259 8.97 19.13 5.59
N LYS A 260 8.07 20.03 5.96
CA LYS A 260 7.88 21.32 5.29
C LYS A 260 9.12 22.20 5.39
N GLU A 261 9.68 22.38 6.58
CA GLU A 261 10.91 23.16 6.80
C GLU A 261 12.09 22.65 5.96
N LEU A 262 12.36 21.34 6.01
CA LEU A 262 13.45 20.72 5.24
C LEU A 262 13.21 20.82 3.74
N CYS A 263 11.96 20.71 3.31
CA CYS A 263 11.62 20.85 1.90
C CYS A 263 11.90 22.26 1.39
N GLU A 264 11.48 23.30 2.13
CA GLU A 264 11.73 24.70 1.78
C GLU A 264 13.24 25.02 1.78
N GLU A 265 14.04 24.37 2.63
CA GLU A 265 15.51 24.48 2.61
C GLU A 265 16.14 23.92 1.31
N TYR A 266 15.55 22.90 0.70
CA TYR A 266 16.13 22.16 -0.42
C TYR A 266 15.60 22.52 -1.81
N GLU A 267 14.46 23.23 -1.91
CA GLU A 267 13.94 23.79 -3.18
C GLU A 267 14.93 24.76 -3.84
#